data_AF-A0A7Y2CQ54-F1
#
_entry.id   AF-A0A7Y2CQ54-F1
#
_cell.length_a   1.000
_cell.length_b   1.000
_cell.length_c   1.000
_cell.angle_alpha   90.00
_cell.angle_beta   90.00
_cell.angle_gamma   90.00
#
_symmetry.space_group_name_H-M   'P 1'
#
loop_
_entity.id
_entity.type
_entity.pdbx_description
1 polymer ?
#
loop_
_entity_poly.entity_id
_entity_poly.type
_entity_poly.pdbx_seq_one_letter_code
_entity_poly.pdbx_strand_id
1 'polypeptide(L)'
;MAEVHPTSLEKHGDVRVDEYYWLKERDNPATINYLEAENAYLDQVMAHTKDLQQTIFDEIKARIKQDDSTVPYRTGDHYYYVRYEDGKE
;
A
#
# COMPACT_ATOMS: atom_id res chain seq x y z
N MET A 1 -12.03 0.28 -18.34
CA MET A 1 -10.97 1.09 -19.00
C MET A 1 -11.18 2.54 -18.58
N ALA A 2 -10.11 3.25 -18.23
CA ALA A 2 -10.17 4.64 -17.79
C ALA A 2 -10.63 5.56 -18.92
N GLU A 3 -11.35 6.63 -18.57
CA GLU A 3 -11.69 7.70 -19.51
C GLU A 3 -10.45 8.52 -19.89
N VAL A 4 -10.39 8.95 -21.14
CA VAL A 4 -9.30 9.79 -21.66
C VAL A 4 -9.67 11.26 -21.48
N HIS A 5 -8.93 11.96 -20.62
CA HIS A 5 -9.02 13.40 -20.40
C HIS A 5 -7.66 14.04 -20.71
N PRO A 6 -7.41 14.43 -21.97
CA PRO A 6 -6.08 14.87 -22.41
C PRO A 6 -5.67 16.17 -21.72
N THR A 7 -4.60 16.09 -20.94
CA THR A 7 -4.01 17.24 -20.26
C THR A 7 -2.61 17.51 -20.81
N SER A 8 -2.37 18.73 -21.27
CA SER A 8 -1.05 19.14 -21.76
C SER A 8 -0.13 19.51 -20.59
N LEU A 9 1.06 18.90 -20.55
CA LEU A 9 2.12 19.18 -19.60
C LEU A 9 3.32 19.73 -20.35
N GLU A 10 3.66 20.99 -20.08
CA GLU A 10 4.83 21.65 -20.67
C GLU A 10 5.95 21.77 -19.64
N LYS A 11 7.16 21.30 -19.99
CA LYS A 11 8.34 21.46 -19.17
C LYS A 11 9.61 21.51 -20.03
N HIS A 12 10.49 22.47 -19.74
CA HIS A 12 11.76 22.66 -20.48
C HIS A 12 11.59 22.84 -22.01
N GLY A 13 10.45 23.36 -22.46
CA GLY A 13 10.15 23.54 -23.89
C GLY A 13 9.57 22.29 -24.58
N ASP A 14 9.43 21.18 -23.85
CA ASP A 14 8.77 19.96 -24.35
C ASP A 14 7.31 19.92 -23.88
N VAL A 15 6.41 19.59 -24.81
CA VAL A 15 4.98 19.40 -24.55
C VAL A 15 4.64 17.91 -24.62
N ARG A 16 4.13 17.36 -23.51
CA ARG A 16 3.60 15.99 -23.43
C ARG A 16 2.11 16.04 -23.11
N VAL A 17 1.30 15.28 -23.86
CA VAL A 17 -0.10 15.07 -23.52
C VAL A 17 -0.21 13.85 -22.60
N ASP A 18 -0.84 14.04 -21.45
CA ASP A 18 -1.15 12.99 -20.49
C ASP A 18 -2.67 12.77 -20.47
N GLU A 19 -3.10 11.65 -21.03
CA GLU A 19 -4.51 11.27 -21.19
C GLU A 19 -5.20 10.92 -19.87
N TYR A 20 -4.42 10.64 -18.82
CA TYR A 20 -4.93 10.12 -17.55
C TYR A 20 -4.53 11.01 -16.35
N TYR A 21 -4.12 12.24 -16.62
CA TYR A 21 -3.68 13.17 -15.59
C TYR A 21 -4.73 13.42 -14.49
N TRP A 22 -6.02 13.33 -14.85
CA TRP A 22 -7.16 13.47 -13.94
C TRP A 22 -7.17 12.44 -12.80
N LEU A 23 -6.57 11.25 -12.99
CA LEU A 23 -6.44 10.22 -11.94
C LEU A 23 -5.55 10.66 -10.77
N LYS A 24 -4.78 11.75 -10.94
CA LYS A 24 -3.99 12.34 -9.86
C LYS A 24 -4.87 12.94 -8.75
N GLU A 25 -6.07 13.39 -9.08
CA GLU A 25 -7.00 14.01 -8.15
C GLU A 25 -7.71 12.94 -7.31
N ARG A 26 -7.26 12.77 -6.07
CA ARG A 26 -7.75 11.70 -5.17
C ARG A 26 -9.20 11.88 -4.72
N ASP A 27 -9.62 13.13 -4.54
CA ASP A 27 -10.97 13.47 -4.06
C ASP A 27 -11.99 13.59 -5.21
N ASN A 28 -11.55 13.43 -6.46
CA ASN A 28 -12.43 13.52 -7.63
C ASN A 28 -13.32 12.26 -7.69
N PRO A 29 -14.67 12.40 -7.73
CA PRO A 29 -15.57 11.27 -7.79
C PRO A 29 -15.31 10.33 -8.98
N ALA A 30 -14.89 10.86 -10.13
CA ALA A 30 -14.53 10.03 -11.28
C ALA A 30 -13.35 9.11 -10.95
N THR A 31 -12.35 9.62 -10.22
CA THR A 31 -11.14 8.86 -9.87
C THR A 31 -11.49 7.74 -8.90
N ILE A 32 -12.32 8.06 -7.90
CA ILE A 32 -12.82 7.08 -6.92
C ILE A 32 -13.60 5.98 -7.64
N ASN A 33 -14.55 6.34 -8.51
CA ASN A 33 -15.35 5.37 -9.26
C ASN A 33 -14.47 4.45 -10.11
N TYR A 34 -13.42 4.99 -10.74
CA TYR A 34 -12.48 4.19 -11.51
C TYR A 34 -11.70 3.22 -10.62
N LEU A 35 -11.19 3.68 -9.48
CA LEU A 35 -10.47 2.84 -8.52
C LEU A 35 -11.36 1.72 -7.94
N GLU A 36 -12.63 2.02 -7.65
CA GLU A 36 -13.60 1.02 -7.21
C GLU A 36 -13.85 -0.05 -8.29
N ALA A 37 -13.97 0.36 -9.56
CA ALA A 37 -14.11 -0.59 -10.67
C ALA A 37 -12.87 -1.48 -10.85
N GLU A 38 -11.67 -0.91 -10.72
CA GLU A 38 -10.41 -1.67 -10.76
C GLU A 38 -10.29 -2.63 -9.56
N ASN A 39 -10.67 -2.22 -8.35
CA ASN A 39 -10.70 -3.10 -7.18
C ASN A 39 -11.68 -4.27 -7.37
N ALA A 40 -12.88 -4.01 -7.93
CA ALA A 40 -13.84 -5.05 -8.21
C ALA A 40 -13.34 -6.06 -9.25
N TYR A 41 -12.65 -5.59 -10.29
CA TYR A 41 -11.99 -6.45 -11.26
C TYR A 41 -10.88 -7.30 -10.62
N LEU A 42 -10.04 -6.67 -9.80
CA LEU A 42 -9.00 -7.36 -9.04
C LEU A 42 -9.60 -8.46 -8.15
N ASP A 43 -10.67 -8.16 -7.41
CA ASP A 43 -11.37 -9.12 -6.56
C ASP A 43 -11.90 -10.32 -7.36
N GLN A 44 -12.44 -10.09 -8.55
CA GLN A 44 -12.94 -11.14 -9.42
C GLN A 44 -11.82 -12.02 -9.97
N VAL A 45 -10.75 -11.41 -10.50
CA VAL A 45 -9.62 -12.14 -11.07
C VAL A 45 -8.87 -12.90 -9.99
N MET A 46 -8.67 -12.31 -8.82
CA MET A 46 -7.95 -12.92 -7.70
C MET A 46 -8.82 -13.83 -6.84
N ALA A 47 -10.12 -13.94 -7.09
CA ALA A 47 -11.05 -14.72 -6.27
C ALA A 47 -10.56 -16.16 -6.02
N HIS A 48 -10.02 -16.81 -7.05
CA HIS A 48 -9.49 -18.18 -6.98
C HIS A 48 -8.25 -18.35 -6.08
N THR A 49 -7.59 -17.25 -5.71
CA THR A 49 -6.37 -17.25 -4.89
C THR A 49 -6.63 -16.90 -3.42
N LYS A 50 -7.87 -16.61 -3.02
CA LYS A 50 -8.18 -16.14 -1.66
C LYS A 50 -7.71 -17.11 -0.57
N ASP A 51 -7.88 -18.41 -0.77
CA ASP A 51 -7.42 -19.42 0.19
C ASP A 51 -5.89 -19.45 0.32
N LEU A 52 -5.18 -19.25 -0.79
CA LEU A 52 -3.72 -19.15 -0.79
C LEU A 52 -3.25 -17.87 -0.08
N GLN A 53 -3.90 -16.73 -0.33
CA GLN A 53 -3.61 -15.47 0.35
C GLN A 53 -3.78 -15.60 1.86
N GLN A 54 -4.87 -16.24 2.31
CA GLN A 54 -5.12 -16.50 3.73
C GLN A 54 -4.04 -17.41 4.34
N THR A 55 -3.67 -18.49 3.64
CA THR A 55 -2.61 -19.38 4.10
C THR A 55 -1.29 -18.63 4.29
N ILE A 56 -0.89 -17.82 3.30
CA ILE A 56 0.33 -17.02 3.36
C ILE A 56 0.25 -15.98 4.48
N PHE A 57 -0.90 -15.35 4.67
CA PHE A 57 -1.10 -14.39 5.77
C PHE A 57 -0.90 -15.04 7.14
N ASP A 58 -1.51 -16.21 7.36
CA ASP A 58 -1.38 -16.94 8.63
C ASP A 58 0.05 -17.43 8.85
N GLU A 59 0.74 -17.86 7.79
CA GLU A 59 2.16 -18.21 7.87
C GLU A 59 3.05 -17.01 8.23
N ILE A 60 2.83 -15.86 7.61
CA ILE A 60 3.60 -14.63 7.91
C ILE A 60 3.34 -14.22 9.35
N LYS A 61 2.06 -14.19 9.76
CA LYS A 61 1.66 -13.87 11.14
C LYS A 61 2.30 -14.80 12.16
N ALA A 62 2.31 -16.11 11.89
CA ALA A 62 2.93 -17.09 12.78
C ALA A 62 4.46 -16.95 12.88
N ARG A 63 5.12 -16.36 11.88
CA ARG A 63 6.57 -16.13 11.85
C ARG A 63 6.98 -14.81 12.51
N ILE A 64 6.05 -13.88 12.71
CA ILE A 64 6.30 -12.63 13.44
C ILE A 64 6.28 -12.95 14.94
N LYS A 65 7.45 -12.82 15.58
CA LYS A 65 7.54 -12.90 17.04
C LYS A 65 6.90 -11.65 17.64
N GLN A 66 5.85 -11.83 18.43
CA GLN A 66 5.20 -10.73 19.16
C GLN A 66 6.09 -10.15 20.27
N ASP A 67 7.00 -10.94 20.84
CA ASP A 67 8.01 -10.48 21.80
C ASP A 67 9.32 -10.15 21.06
N ASP A 68 9.26 -9.17 20.16
CA ASP A 68 10.45 -8.64 19.51
C ASP A 68 11.08 -7.62 20.47
N SER A 69 12.18 -8.05 21.11
CA SER A 69 13.02 -7.18 21.91
C SER A 69 14.33 -6.98 21.18
N THR A 70 14.68 -5.72 20.94
CA THR A 70 15.99 -5.42 20.35
C THR A 70 17.08 -5.82 21.35
N VAL A 71 18.19 -6.36 20.86
CA VAL A 71 19.36 -6.64 21.73
C VAL A 71 19.75 -5.35 22.45
N PRO A 72 19.85 -5.32 23.79
CA PRO A 72 20.13 -4.10 24.52
C PRO A 72 21.49 -3.53 24.10
N TYR A 73 21.51 -2.27 23.66
CA TYR A 73 22.77 -1.56 23.40
C TYR A 73 23.06 -0.58 24.52
N ARG A 74 24.35 -0.48 24.88
CA ARG A 74 24.81 0.38 25.98
C ARG A 74 25.19 1.75 25.43
N THR A 75 24.58 2.80 25.97
CA THR A 75 24.99 4.18 25.75
C THR A 75 25.22 4.85 27.10
N GLY A 76 26.49 5.10 27.45
CA GLY A 76 26.88 5.59 28.77
C GLY A 76 26.64 4.55 29.86
N ASP A 77 25.95 4.96 30.94
CA ASP A 77 25.61 4.08 32.08
C ASP A 77 24.25 3.38 31.94
N HIS A 78 23.58 3.50 30.79
CA HIS A 78 22.24 2.95 30.56
C HIS A 78 22.22 1.96 29.39
N TYR A 79 21.35 0.96 29.50
CA TYR A 79 21.01 0.02 28.43
C TYR A 79 19.67 0.40 27.82
N TYR A 80 19.63 0.45 26.49
CA TYR A 80 18.43 0.79 25.73
C TYR A 80 17.97 -0.44 24.96
N TYR A 81 16.68 -0.75 25.03
CA TYR A 81 16.01 -1.73 24.18
C TYR A 81 14.57 -1.30 23.91
N VAL A 82 14.03 -1.70 22.77
CA VAL A 82 12.62 -1.57 22.43
C VAL A 82 11.97 -2.94 22.59
N ARG A 83 10.80 -2.98 23.22
CA ARG A 83 9.97 -4.18 23.37
C ARG A 83 8.56 -3.87 22.91
N TYR A 84 8.00 -4.73 22.09
CA TYR A 84 6.59 -4.73 21.75
C TYR A 84 5.89 -5.76 22.66
N GLU A 85 4.82 -5.36 23.36
CA GLU A 85 4.05 -6.25 24.22
C GLU A 85 2.72 -6.60 23.55
N ASP A 86 2.30 -7.86 23.70
CA ASP A 86 1.03 -8.35 23.18
C ASP A 86 -0.16 -7.54 23.71
N GLY A 87 -0.99 -7.04 22.79
CA GLY A 87 -2.23 -6.31 23.12
C GLY A 87 -2.06 -4.82 23.41
N LYS A 88 -0.88 -4.25 23.16
CA LYS A 88 -0.68 -2.79 23.11
C LYS A 88 -0.41 -2.35 21.67
N GLU A 89 -1.48 -2.27 20.88
CA GLU A 89 -1.51 -1.48 19.64
C GLU A 89 -1.84 -0.02 19.95
#